data_AF-A0A1H2HM70-F1
#
_entry.id   AF-A0A1H2HM70-F1
#
_cell.length_a   1.000
_cell.length_b   1.000
_cell.length_c   1.000
_cell.angle_alpha   90.00
_cell.angle_beta   90.00
_cell.angle_gamma   90.00
#
_symmetry.space_group_name_H-M   'P 1'
#
loop_
_entity.id
_entity.type
_entity.pdbx_description
1 polymer ?
#
loop_
_entity_poly.entity_id
_entity_poly.type
_entity_poly.pdbx_seq_one_letter_code
_entity_poly.pdbx_strand_id
1 'polypeptide(L)' 'MTHRTTITLDDESFAFLNNIAGDNRSAYINELLKQERKNYLKQALLKANQEEAQDTDYQKELKEWDSILSDGLHND' A
#
# COMPACT_ATOMS: atom_id res chain seq x y z
N MET A 1 -12.02 16.99 -1.53
CA MET A 1 -11.45 18.36 -1.60
C MET A 1 -10.19 18.31 -2.44
N THR A 2 -9.86 19.38 -3.16
CA THR A 2 -8.67 19.44 -4.03
C THR A 2 -7.77 20.57 -3.55
N HIS A 3 -6.48 20.28 -3.34
CA HIS A 3 -5.48 21.26 -2.93
C HIS A 3 -4.53 21.54 -4.10
N ARG A 4 -4.09 22.79 -4.25
CA ARG A 4 -3.09 23.20 -5.24
C ARG A 4 -1.76 23.44 -4.52
N THR A 5 -0.69 22.91 -5.10
CA THR A 5 0.67 23.05 -4.60
C THR A 5 1.61 23.28 -5.78
N THR A 6 2.66 24.08 -5.57
CA THR A 6 3.76 24.27 -6.53
C THR A 6 4.93 23.42 -6.07
N ILE A 7 5.51 22.62 -6.97
CA ILE A 7 6.69 21.80 -6.70
C ILE A 7 7.77 22.12 -7.73
N THR A 8 9.03 22.05 -7.31
CA THR A 8 10.18 22.15 -8.21
C THR A 8 10.56 20.73 -8.64
N LEU A 9 10.74 20.54 -9.94
CA LEU A 9 11.21 19.30 -10.55
C LEU A 9 12.53 19.59 -11.27
N ASP A 10 13.44 18.62 -11.28
CA ASP A 10 14.59 18.66 -12.18
C ASP A 10 14.15 18.49 -13.64
N ASP A 11 15.06 18.83 -14.56
CA ASP A 11 14.78 18.84 -16.00
C ASP A 11 14.36 17.47 -16.54
N GLU A 12 14.96 16.38 -16.02
CA GLU A 12 14.65 15.01 -16.45
C GLU A 12 13.25 14.59 -15.97
N SER A 13 12.95 14.84 -14.70
CA SER A 13 11.62 14.58 -14.12
C SER A 13 10.53 15.40 -14.81
N PHE A 14 10.80 16.66 -15.14
CA PHE A 14 9.86 17.52 -15.87
C PHE A 14 9.64 17.03 -17.31
N ALA A 15 10.70 16.66 -18.02
CA ALA A 15 10.61 16.10 -19.37
C ALA A 15 9.84 14.77 -19.38
N PHE A 16 10.12 13.90 -18.42
CA PHE A 16 9.39 12.65 -18.23
C PHE A 16 7.91 12.91 -18.00
N LEU A 17 7.57 13.74 -17.00
CA LEU A 17 6.18 14.07 -16.67
C LEU A 17 5.43 14.65 -17.86
N ASN A 18 6.06 15.52 -18.66
CA ASN A 18 5.45 16.09 -19.85
C ASN A 18 5.17 15.04 -20.94
N ASN A 19 6.06 14.06 -21.11
CA ASN A 19 5.89 13.00 -22.10
C ASN A 19 4.74 12.05 -21.73
N ILE A 20 4.62 11.70 -20.46
CA ILE A 20 3.70 10.66 -19.99
C ILE A 20 2.33 11.18 -19.53
N ALA A 21 2.25 12.41 -19.00
CA ALA A 21 1.00 12.91 -18.42
C ALA A 21 0.06 13.59 -19.42
N GLY A 22 0.48 13.70 -20.69
CA GLY A 22 -0.29 14.36 -21.75
C GLY A 22 -0.83 15.72 -21.31
N ASP A 23 -2.16 15.87 -21.37
CA ASP A 23 -2.85 17.13 -21.04
C ASP A 23 -3.07 17.34 -19.53
N ASN A 24 -2.89 16.33 -18.67
CA ASN A 24 -3.23 16.45 -17.24
C ASN A 24 -2.16 15.88 -16.29
N ARG A 25 -1.13 16.70 -16.06
CA ARG A 25 -0.03 16.46 -15.12
C ARG A 25 -0.51 16.21 -13.69
N SER A 26 -1.50 16.97 -13.23
CA SER A 26 -2.03 16.82 -11.88
C SER A 26 -2.75 15.49 -11.68
N ALA A 27 -3.50 15.00 -12.67
CA ALA A 27 -4.13 13.69 -12.61
C ALA A 27 -3.09 12.57 -12.55
N TYR A 28 -2.06 12.65 -13.40
CA TYR A 28 -0.97 11.66 -13.38
C TYR A 28 -0.25 11.63 -12.02
N ILE A 29 0.17 12.79 -11.50
CA ILE A 29 0.83 12.89 -10.20
C ILE A 29 -0.07 12.34 -9.09
N ASN A 30 -1.37 12.65 -9.12
CA ASN A 30 -2.31 12.14 -8.12
C ASN A 30 -2.42 10.61 -8.16
N GLU A 31 -2.47 9.99 -9.34
CA GLU A 31 -2.49 8.53 -9.44
C GLU A 31 -1.16 7.91 -9.00
N LEU A 32 -0.03 8.51 -9.37
CA LEU A 32 1.29 8.07 -8.91
C LEU A 32 1.37 8.09 -7.37
N LEU A 33 0.93 9.18 -6.74
CA LEU A 33 0.90 9.27 -5.27
C LEU A 33 -0.04 8.26 -4.61
N LYS A 34 -1.17 7.93 -5.25
CA LYS A 34 -2.07 6.88 -4.76
C LYS A 34 -1.41 5.50 -4.85
N GLN A 35 -0.68 5.22 -5.94
CA GLN A 35 0.05 3.98 -6.11
C GLN A 35 1.17 3.86 -5.08
N GLU A 36 1.98 4.91 -4.90
CA GLU A 36 3.04 4.94 -3.89
C GLU A 36 2.51 4.77 -2.48
N ARG A 37 1.35 5.39 -2.14
CA ARG A 37 0.71 5.16 -0.84
C ARG A 37 0.31 3.70 -0.63
N LYS A 38 -0.19 3.03 -1.68
CA LYS A 38 -0.51 1.58 -1.62
C LYS A 38 0.76 0.74 -1.45
N ASN A 39 1.82 1.08 -2.15
CA ASN A 39 3.12 0.39 -2.05
C ASN A 39 3.70 0.51 -0.64
N TYR A 40 3.68 1.72 -0.08
CA TYR A 40 4.10 1.99 1.29
C TYR A 40 3.30 1.18 2.31
N LEU A 41 1.96 1.15 2.18
CA LEU A 41 1.10 0.37 3.06
C LEU A 41 1.40 -1.14 2.95
N LYS A 42 1.61 -1.65 1.73
CA LYS A 42 1.96 -3.05 1.50
C LYS A 42 3.29 -3.42 2.16
N GLN A 43 4.30 -2.56 2.06
CA GLN A 43 5.59 -2.78 2.72
C GLN A 43 5.45 -2.75 4.25
N ALA A 44 4.67 -1.82 4.80
CA ALA A 44 4.41 -1.76 6.23
C ALA A 44 3.69 -3.02 6.74
N LEU A 45 2.68 -3.51 6.00
CA LEU A 45 1.99 -4.75 6.32
C LEU A 45 2.92 -5.96 6.25
N LEU A 46 3.74 -6.08 5.20
CA LEU A 46 4.71 -7.17 5.11
C LEU A 46 5.68 -7.17 6.27
N LYS A 47 6.14 -5.99 6.69
CA LYS A 47 7.04 -5.84 7.83
C LYS A 47 6.35 -6.26 9.14
N ALA A 48 5.13 -5.77 9.40
CA ALA A 48 4.36 -6.14 10.58
C ALA A 48 4.12 -7.66 10.64
N ASN A 49 3.70 -8.27 9.52
CA ASN A 49 3.50 -9.72 9.44
C ASN A 49 4.79 -10.50 9.70
N GLN A 50 5.95 -9.99 9.28
CA GLN A 50 7.24 -10.62 9.54
C GLN A 50 7.63 -10.53 11.02
N GLU A 51 7.37 -9.40 11.67
CA GLU A 51 7.60 -9.21 13.10
C GLU A 51 6.69 -10.14 13.92
N GLU A 52 5.40 -10.20 13.58
CA GLU A 52 4.40 -11.09 14.18
C GLU A 52 4.69 -12.59 13.94
N ALA A 53 5.29 -12.94 12.80
CA ALA A 53 5.73 -14.31 12.52
C ALA A 53 6.91 -14.76 13.38
N GLN A 54 7.74 -13.81 13.83
CA GLN A 54 8.87 -14.07 14.71
C GLN A 54 8.49 -14.06 16.20
N ASP A 55 7.34 -13.47 16.54
CA ASP A 55 6.80 -13.47 17.89
C ASP A 55 6.14 -14.81 18.22
N THR A 56 6.79 -15.57 19.09
CA THR A 56 6.37 -16.93 19.44
C THR A 56 5.13 -16.97 20.31
N ASP A 57 4.85 -15.90 21.07
CA ASP A 57 3.67 -15.85 21.92
C ASP A 57 2.45 -15.39 21.11
N TYR A 58 2.63 -14.44 20.19
CA TYR A 58 1.62 -14.10 19.19
C TYR A 58 1.23 -15.31 18.32
N GLN A 59 2.21 -16.09 17.83
CA GLN A 59 1.92 -17.29 17.03
C GLN A 59 1.17 -18.39 17.82
N LYS A 60 1.40 -18.51 19.13
CA LYS A 60 0.63 -19.44 19.98
C LYS A 60 -0.81 -19.00 20.10
N GLU A 61 -1.05 -17.72 20.36
CA GLU A 61 -2.40 -17.15 20.41
C GLU A 61 -3.09 -17.35 19.05
N LEU A 62 -2.43 -16.99 17.95
CA LEU A 62 -2.95 -17.16 16.59
C LEU A 62 -3.36 -18.62 16.29
N LYS A 63 -2.65 -19.60 16.84
CA LYS A 63 -2.98 -21.02 16.69
C LYS A 63 -4.25 -21.42 17.44
N GLU A 64 -4.58 -20.75 18.55
CA GLU A 64 -5.86 -20.97 19.25
C GLU A 64 -7.03 -20.49 18.38
N TRP A 65 -6.85 -19.39 17.64
CA TRP A 65 -7.82 -18.87 16.68
C TRP A 65 -8.06 -19.79 15.47
N ASP A 66 -7.11 -20.64 15.11
CA ASP A 66 -7.24 -21.61 14.01
C ASP A 66 -8.38 -22.62 14.27
N SER A 67 -8.68 -22.90 15.54
CA SER A 67 -9.75 -23.83 15.94
C SER A 67 -11.16 -23.38 15.57
N ILE A 68 -11.37 -22.06 15.41
CA ILE A 68 -12.65 -21.47 15.02
C ILE A 68 -12.67 -21.01 13.55
N LEU A 69 -11.61 -21.27 12.78
CA LEU A 69 -11.49 -20.84 11.39
C LEU A 69 -12.63 -21.37 10.49
N SER A 70 -13.15 -22.56 10.82
CA SER A 70 -14.24 -23.22 10.09
C SER A 70 -15.62 -23.03 10.74
N ASP A 71 -15.72 -22.22 11.80
CA ASP A 71 -17.01 -21.98 12.45
C ASP A 71 -17.98 -21.28 11.48
N GLY A 72 -19.18 -21.84 11.32
CA GLY A 72 -20.17 -21.39 10.35
C GLY A 72 -19.96 -21.83 8.89
N LEU A 73 -18.82 -22.44 8.54
CA LEU A 73 -18.61 -23.07 7.23
C LEU A 73 -19.11 -24.52 7.30
N HIS A 74 -20.35 -24.76 6.88
CA HIS A 74 -20.85 -26.12 6.68
C HIS A 74 -20.06 -26.78 5.54
N ASN A 75 -19.30 -27.84 5.86
CA ASN A 75 -18.80 -28.78 4.86
C ASN A 75 -19.97 -29.72 4.51
N ASP A 76 -20.59 -29.51 3.36
CA ASP A 76 -21.35 -30.55 2.65
C ASP A 76 -20.36 -31.39 1.82
#